data_AF-A0A660VRL4-F1
#
_entry.id   AF-A0A660VRL4-F1
#
_cell.length_a   1.000
_cell.length_b   1.000
_cell.length_c   1.000
_cell.angle_alpha   90.00
_cell.angle_beta   90.00
_cell.angle_gamma   90.00
#
_symmetry.space_group_name_H-M   'P 1'
#
loop_
_entity.id
_entity.type
_entity.pdbx_description
1 polymer ?
#
loop_
_entity_poly.entity_id
_entity_poly.type
_entity_poly.pdbx_seq_one_letter_code
_entity_poly.pdbx_strand_id
1 'polypeptide(L)'
;MSPDPSPKTSQPARRDGFEHELRDAMRLVRAALTELLDSIGADSARPQEMARRFGINRNMSWKLCRIVHSKDPVAVVGHLPGPSGLKILLEICGRHHAPQALSEQVVEAMAAFDQMVQRHAGDRARLEVLINAMASGASAADLQEPSRRQAFLGNAAIWGVQA
;
A
#
# COMPACT_ATOMS: atom_id res chain seq x y z
N MET A 1 -2.49 -21.75 44.44
CA MET A 1 -3.76 -21.12 44.03
C MET A 1 -3.58 -19.61 44.11
N SER A 2 -3.32 -19.00 42.95
CA SER A 2 -3.73 -17.64 42.53
C SER A 2 -2.95 -17.33 41.23
N PRO A 3 -3.63 -17.04 40.11
CA PRO A 3 -2.97 -16.76 38.84
C PRO A 3 -2.58 -15.28 38.77
N ASP A 4 -1.35 -15.02 38.34
CA ASP A 4 -0.84 -13.68 38.00
C ASP A 4 -1.49 -13.19 36.69
N PRO A 5 -1.87 -11.92 36.54
CA PRO A 5 -2.80 -11.48 35.53
C PRO A 5 -2.10 -11.32 34.17
N SER A 6 -2.67 -11.96 33.15
CA SER A 6 -2.30 -11.75 31.76
C SER A 6 -2.56 -10.30 31.32
N PRO A 7 -1.67 -9.63 30.57
CA PRO A 7 -2.02 -8.40 29.90
C PRO A 7 -2.73 -8.72 28.57
N LYS A 8 -4.06 -8.68 28.59
CA LYS A 8 -4.90 -8.39 27.40
C LYS A 8 -5.44 -6.98 27.66
N THR A 9 -5.33 -5.96 26.79
CA THR A 9 -6.32 -5.65 25.73
C THR A 9 -5.98 -4.30 25.03
N SER A 10 -4.72 -4.03 24.65
CA SER A 10 -4.37 -2.73 23.99
C SER A 10 -4.40 -2.76 22.46
N GLN A 11 -4.88 -3.86 21.87
CA GLN A 11 -4.71 -4.15 20.45
C GLN A 11 -5.82 -3.65 19.49
N PRO A 12 -7.10 -3.46 19.87
CA PRO A 12 -8.12 -2.99 18.91
C PRO A 12 -7.95 -1.50 18.54
N ALA A 13 -7.77 -0.61 19.51
CA ALA A 13 -7.66 0.83 19.26
C ALA A 13 -6.46 1.23 18.37
N ARG A 14 -5.34 0.50 18.45
CA ARG A 14 -4.18 0.72 17.55
C ARG A 14 -4.44 0.23 16.12
N ARG A 15 -5.27 -0.81 15.94
CA ARG A 15 -5.66 -1.30 14.62
C ARG A 15 -6.63 -0.35 13.95
N ASP A 16 -7.61 0.15 14.68
CA ASP A 16 -8.59 1.12 14.16
C ASP A 16 -7.90 2.41 13.69
N GLY A 17 -6.90 2.90 14.44
CA GLY A 17 -6.08 4.05 14.03
C GLY A 17 -5.24 3.79 12.77
N PHE A 18 -4.58 2.63 12.69
CA PHE A 18 -3.81 2.25 11.51
C PHE A 18 -4.69 2.12 10.25
N GLU A 19 -5.83 1.43 10.35
CA GLU A 19 -6.73 1.25 9.22
C GLU A 19 -7.27 2.60 8.73
N HIS A 20 -7.63 3.49 9.65
CA HIS A 20 -8.06 4.84 9.31
C HIS A 20 -6.97 5.63 8.58
N GLU A 21 -5.75 5.67 9.13
CA GLU A 21 -4.59 6.33 8.49
C GLU A 21 -4.28 5.75 7.10
N LEU A 22 -4.37 4.42 6.94
CA LEU A 22 -4.15 3.76 5.65
C LEU A 22 -5.22 4.18 4.63
N ARG A 23 -6.50 4.17 5.02
CA ARG A 23 -7.61 4.58 4.15
C ARG A 23 -7.50 6.04 3.73
N ASP A 24 -7.09 6.91 4.65
CA ASP A 24 -6.89 8.33 4.39
C ASP A 24 -5.71 8.57 3.44
N ALA A 25 -4.56 7.95 3.69
CA ALA A 25 -3.41 8.02 2.79
C ALA A 25 -3.76 7.53 1.37
N MET A 26 -4.49 6.42 1.26
CA MET A 26 -4.95 5.91 -0.05
C MET A 26 -5.96 6.83 -0.72
N ARG A 27 -6.81 7.54 0.04
CA ARG A 27 -7.74 8.53 -0.50
C ARG A 27 -6.98 9.70 -1.14
N LEU A 28 -5.94 10.20 -0.47
CA LEU A 28 -5.09 11.28 -0.98
C LEU A 28 -4.37 10.86 -2.25
N VAL A 29 -3.75 9.67 -2.26
CA VAL A 29 -3.07 9.14 -3.45
C VAL A 29 -4.02 8.98 -4.62
N ARG A 30 -5.22 8.42 -4.38
CA ARG A 30 -6.23 8.24 -5.43
C ARG A 30 -6.70 9.59 -5.98
N ALA A 31 -6.97 10.57 -5.13
CA ALA A 31 -7.39 11.91 -5.56
C ALA A 31 -6.32 12.57 -6.44
N ALA A 32 -5.07 12.62 -5.97
CA ALA A 32 -3.97 13.23 -6.71
C ALA A 32 -3.72 12.53 -8.07
N LEU A 33 -3.75 11.18 -8.11
CA LEU A 33 -3.60 10.45 -9.37
C LEU A 33 -4.77 10.68 -10.33
N THR A 34 -6.00 10.82 -9.82
CA THR A 34 -7.17 11.12 -10.64
C THR A 34 -7.03 12.50 -11.27
N GLU A 35 -6.74 13.52 -10.46
CA GLU A 35 -6.56 14.89 -10.94
C GLU A 35 -5.41 15.00 -11.95
N LEU A 36 -4.28 14.33 -11.71
CA LEU A 36 -3.17 14.30 -12.66
C LEU A 36 -3.58 13.69 -14.01
N LEU A 37 -4.27 12.55 -14.01
CA LEU A 37 -4.71 11.88 -15.23
C LEU A 37 -5.77 12.70 -15.98
N ASP A 38 -6.72 13.29 -15.25
CA ASP A 38 -7.75 14.15 -15.83
C ASP A 38 -7.13 15.40 -16.48
N SER A 39 -6.06 15.96 -15.90
CA SER A 39 -5.38 17.14 -16.43
C SER A 39 -4.76 16.96 -17.81
N ILE A 40 -4.38 15.74 -18.17
CA ILE A 40 -3.88 15.39 -19.50
C ILE A 40 -4.99 14.82 -20.42
N GLY A 41 -6.23 14.79 -19.93
CA GLY A 41 -7.37 14.21 -20.65
C GLY A 41 -7.29 12.70 -20.82
N ALA A 42 -6.65 12.00 -19.88
CA ALA A 42 -6.57 10.54 -19.88
C ALA A 42 -7.87 9.92 -19.35
N ASP A 43 -8.53 9.13 -20.18
CA ASP A 43 -9.70 8.36 -19.75
C ASP A 43 -9.25 7.14 -18.94
N SER A 44 -9.33 7.28 -17.61
CA SER A 44 -8.99 6.23 -16.65
C SER A 44 -9.95 5.02 -16.72
N ALA A 45 -11.09 5.09 -17.42
CA ALA A 45 -11.93 3.92 -17.68
C ALA A 45 -11.44 3.09 -18.87
N ARG A 46 -10.49 3.62 -19.67
CA ARG A 46 -10.01 3.01 -20.92
C ARG A 46 -8.48 2.79 -20.90
N PRO A 47 -7.98 1.80 -20.13
CA PRO A 47 -6.54 1.58 -19.95
C PRO A 47 -5.76 1.35 -21.25
N GLN A 48 -6.37 0.71 -22.25
CA GLN A 48 -5.73 0.48 -23.55
C GLN A 48 -5.58 1.78 -24.35
N GLU A 49 -6.57 2.65 -24.29
CA GLU A 49 -6.50 3.96 -24.93
C GLU A 49 -5.46 4.82 -24.23
N MET A 50 -5.47 4.84 -22.90
CA MET A 50 -4.49 5.58 -22.11
C MET A 50 -3.06 5.16 -22.43
N ALA A 51 -2.80 3.85 -22.54
CA ALA A 51 -1.50 3.35 -22.95
C ALA A 51 -1.08 3.83 -24.35
N ARG A 52 -2.01 3.78 -25.32
CA ARG A 52 -1.75 4.15 -26.71
C ARG A 52 -1.59 5.66 -26.91
N ARG A 53 -2.43 6.49 -26.28
CA ARG A 53 -2.43 7.96 -26.45
C ARG A 53 -1.27 8.61 -25.72
N PHE A 54 -0.98 8.18 -24.50
CA PHE A 54 -0.02 8.87 -23.63
C PHE A 54 1.34 8.18 -23.56
N GLY A 55 1.46 6.96 -24.10
CA GLY A 55 2.70 6.18 -24.03
C GLY A 55 2.97 5.59 -22.64
N ILE A 56 1.94 5.47 -21.81
CA ILE A 56 2.01 4.76 -20.52
C ILE A 56 2.05 3.27 -20.81
N ASN A 57 2.97 2.52 -20.20
CA ASN A 57 2.99 1.06 -20.38
C ASN A 57 1.63 0.44 -19.98
N ARG A 58 1.17 -0.57 -20.74
CA ARG A 58 -0.10 -1.28 -20.52
C ARG A 58 -0.31 -1.75 -19.07
N ASN A 59 0.73 -2.28 -18.42
CA ASN A 59 0.63 -2.73 -17.02
C ASN A 59 0.37 -1.55 -16.07
N MET A 60 1.16 -0.47 -16.21
CA MET A 60 0.96 0.74 -15.42
C MET A 60 -0.43 1.34 -15.66
N SER A 61 -0.89 1.35 -16.92
CA SER A 61 -2.22 1.85 -17.25
C SER A 61 -3.32 1.07 -16.53
N TRP A 62 -3.25 -0.27 -16.54
CA TRP A 62 -4.19 -1.10 -15.80
C TRP A 62 -4.16 -0.83 -14.29
N LYS A 63 -2.97 -0.71 -13.69
CA LYS A 63 -2.82 -0.41 -12.25
C LYS A 63 -3.44 0.94 -11.88
N LEU A 64 -3.19 1.98 -12.67
CA LEU A 64 -3.76 3.31 -12.46
C LEU A 64 -5.29 3.28 -12.55
N CYS A 65 -5.85 2.64 -13.57
CA CYS A 65 -7.30 2.46 -13.68
C CYS A 65 -7.88 1.71 -12.46
N ARG A 66 -7.19 0.68 -11.96
CA ARG A 66 -7.62 -0.04 -10.74
C ARG A 66 -7.63 0.86 -9.52
N ILE A 67 -6.61 1.69 -9.34
CA ILE A 67 -6.51 2.61 -8.19
C ILE A 67 -7.63 3.66 -8.24
N VAL A 68 -7.81 4.32 -9.39
CA VAL A 68 -8.79 5.40 -9.57
C VAL A 68 -10.23 4.91 -9.35
N HIS A 69 -10.56 3.71 -9.83
CA HIS A 69 -11.92 3.17 -9.82
C HIS A 69 -12.24 2.22 -8.66
N SER A 70 -11.29 1.96 -7.76
CA SER A 70 -11.56 1.03 -6.64
C SER A 70 -12.54 1.63 -5.64
N LYS A 71 -13.52 0.82 -5.23
CA LYS A 71 -14.43 1.12 -4.11
C LYS A 71 -13.76 0.88 -2.76
N ASP A 72 -12.79 -0.02 -2.69
CA ASP A 72 -12.00 -0.27 -1.50
C ASP A 72 -10.57 0.23 -1.71
N PRO A 73 -10.17 1.34 -1.06
CA PRO A 73 -8.81 1.87 -1.17
C PRO A 73 -7.75 0.89 -0.67
N VAL A 74 -8.07 0.02 0.30
CA VAL A 74 -7.10 -0.90 0.91
C VAL A 74 -6.76 -2.05 -0.06
N ALA A 75 -7.75 -2.58 -0.77
CA ALA A 75 -7.55 -3.67 -1.74
C ALA A 75 -6.61 -3.36 -2.90
N VAL A 76 -6.34 -2.07 -3.19
CA VAL A 76 -5.50 -1.64 -4.31
C VAL A 76 -4.13 -1.10 -3.92
N VAL A 77 -3.74 -1.22 -2.65
CA VAL A 77 -2.42 -0.80 -2.15
C VAL A 77 -1.28 -1.46 -2.94
N GLY A 78 -1.39 -2.76 -3.25
CA GLY A 78 -0.39 -3.49 -4.04
C GLY A 78 -0.29 -3.06 -5.51
N HIS A 79 -1.20 -2.20 -5.99
CA HIS A 79 -1.14 -1.64 -7.34
C HIS A 79 -0.41 -0.30 -7.41
N LEU A 80 -0.12 0.32 -6.26
CA LEU A 80 0.59 1.59 -6.23
C LEU A 80 1.94 1.50 -6.95
N PRO A 81 2.32 2.55 -7.71
CA PRO A 81 3.63 2.59 -8.32
C PRO A 81 4.72 2.64 -7.22
N GLY A 82 5.84 1.97 -7.50
CA GLY A 82 7.09 2.21 -6.78
C GLY A 82 7.77 3.50 -7.29
N PRO A 83 8.88 3.92 -6.66
CA PRO A 83 9.56 5.18 -6.98
C PRO A 83 9.90 5.35 -8.47
N SER A 84 10.46 4.31 -9.10
CA SER A 84 10.79 4.34 -10.53
C SER A 84 9.56 4.45 -11.42
N GLY A 85 8.48 3.73 -11.08
CA GLY A 85 7.22 3.79 -11.82
C GLY A 85 6.54 5.15 -11.69
N LEU A 86 6.62 5.77 -10.51
CA LEU A 86 6.11 7.10 -10.25
C LEU A 86 6.87 8.14 -11.07
N LYS A 87 8.21 8.10 -11.07
CA LYS A 87 9.04 9.00 -11.87
C LYS A 87 8.66 8.95 -13.35
N ILE A 88 8.56 7.75 -13.92
CA ILE A 88 8.18 7.56 -15.33
C ILE A 88 6.77 8.13 -15.61
N LEU A 89 5.81 7.91 -14.70
CA LEU A 89 4.46 8.46 -14.85
C LEU A 89 4.47 10.00 -14.88
N LEU A 90 5.19 10.64 -13.95
CA LEU A 90 5.28 12.09 -13.87
C LEU A 90 5.98 12.67 -15.11
N GLU A 91 7.06 12.03 -15.59
CA GLU A 91 7.73 12.42 -16.84
C GLU A 91 6.78 12.32 -18.06
N ILE A 92 5.98 11.25 -18.13
CA ILE A 92 4.97 11.10 -19.18
C ILE A 92 3.93 12.23 -19.09
N CYS A 93 3.35 12.47 -17.91
CA CYS A 93 2.32 13.49 -17.73
C CYS A 93 2.87 14.89 -18.03
N GLY A 94 4.11 15.20 -17.62
CA GLY A 94 4.78 16.45 -17.94
C GLY A 94 4.99 16.67 -19.45
N ARG A 95 5.33 15.61 -20.21
CA ARG A 95 5.39 15.68 -21.69
C ARG A 95 4.03 15.93 -22.34
N HIS A 96 2.94 15.61 -21.64
CA HIS A 96 1.56 15.91 -22.05
C HIS A 96 0.99 17.15 -21.36
N HIS A 97 1.87 18.05 -20.90
CA HIS A 97 1.52 19.37 -20.34
C HIS A 97 0.70 19.33 -19.04
N ALA A 98 0.84 18.27 -18.23
CA ALA A 98 0.28 18.26 -16.89
C ALA A 98 0.83 19.45 -16.06
N PRO A 99 -0.02 20.17 -15.31
CA PRO A 99 0.42 21.21 -14.39
C PRO A 99 1.41 20.67 -13.36
N GLN A 100 2.51 21.41 -13.13
CA GLN A 100 3.53 21.03 -12.15
C GLN A 100 2.94 20.83 -10.74
N ALA A 101 2.00 21.68 -10.33
CA ALA A 101 1.35 21.57 -9.03
C ALA A 101 0.65 20.22 -8.82
N LEU A 102 0.05 19.62 -9.85
CA LEU A 102 -0.58 18.29 -9.73
C LEU A 102 0.46 17.16 -9.61
N SER A 103 1.61 17.33 -10.28
CA SER A 103 2.73 16.40 -10.13
C SER A 103 3.29 16.45 -8.70
N GLU A 104 3.42 17.65 -8.13
CA GLU A 104 3.85 17.86 -6.74
C GLU A 104 2.85 17.25 -5.75
N GLN A 105 1.55 17.43 -5.94
CA GLN A 105 0.51 16.80 -5.11
C GLN A 105 0.60 15.27 -5.12
N VAL A 106 0.86 14.66 -6.29
CA VAL A 106 1.06 13.21 -6.39
C VAL A 106 2.30 12.77 -5.61
N VAL A 107 3.40 13.53 -5.70
CA VAL A 107 4.63 13.24 -4.94
C VAL A 107 4.37 13.34 -3.43
N GLU A 108 3.68 14.40 -2.98
CA GLU A 108 3.33 14.61 -1.58
C GLU A 108 2.42 13.49 -1.04
N ALA A 109 1.39 13.12 -1.80
CA ALA A 109 0.48 12.04 -1.42
C ALA A 109 1.19 10.68 -1.31
N MET A 110 2.09 10.38 -2.26
CA MET A 110 2.91 9.17 -2.22
C MET A 110 3.89 9.18 -1.05
N ALA A 111 4.50 10.33 -0.73
CA ALA A 111 5.38 10.49 0.41
C ALA A 111 4.63 10.34 1.74
N ALA A 112 3.41 10.88 1.84
CA ALA A 112 2.55 10.69 3.02
C ALA A 112 2.18 9.21 3.22
N PHE A 113 1.85 8.52 2.13
CA PHE A 113 1.64 7.07 2.15
C PHE A 113 2.90 6.32 2.62
N ASP A 114 4.07 6.59 2.04
CA ASP A 114 5.32 5.92 2.41
C ASP A 114 5.71 6.19 3.88
N GLN A 115 5.48 7.39 4.39
CA GLN A 115 5.67 7.71 5.81
C GLN A 115 4.73 6.93 6.73
N MET A 116 3.47 6.76 6.34
CA MET A 116 2.51 5.92 7.05
C MET A 116 2.95 4.45 7.03
N VAL A 117 3.37 3.93 5.87
CA VAL A 117 3.94 2.58 5.76
C VAL A 117 5.13 2.41 6.70
N GLN A 118 6.06 3.35 6.71
CA GLN A 118 7.25 3.30 7.56
C GLN A 118 6.88 3.29 9.05
N ARG A 119 5.90 4.09 9.45
CA ARG A 119 5.45 4.22 10.85
C ARG A 119 4.80 2.95 11.38
N HIS A 120 3.95 2.31 10.57
CA HIS A 120 3.10 1.21 11.04
C HIS A 120 3.57 -0.18 10.62
N ALA A 121 4.16 -0.31 9.43
CA ALA A 121 4.59 -1.59 8.86
C ALA A 121 6.11 -1.72 8.75
N GLY A 122 6.82 -0.59 8.70
CA GLY A 122 8.27 -0.52 8.45
C GLY A 122 8.64 -0.65 6.97
N ASP A 123 7.89 -1.41 6.18
CA ASP A 123 8.05 -1.51 4.73
C ASP A 123 6.75 -1.98 4.04
N ARG A 124 6.72 -1.90 2.70
CA ARG A 124 5.54 -2.27 1.90
C ARG A 124 5.25 -3.79 1.93
N ALA A 125 6.25 -4.64 2.11
CA ALA A 125 6.04 -6.10 2.17
C ALA A 125 5.31 -6.49 3.47
N ARG A 126 5.71 -5.88 4.59
CA ARG A 126 5.03 -6.03 5.89
C ARG A 126 3.64 -5.41 5.87
N LEU A 127 3.45 -4.31 5.13
CA LEU A 127 2.12 -3.72 4.95
C LEU A 127 1.14 -4.71 4.30
N GLU A 128 1.57 -5.44 3.27
CA GLU A 128 0.73 -6.47 2.64
C GLU A 128 0.31 -7.57 3.64
N VAL A 129 1.22 -8.00 4.51
CA VAL A 129 0.91 -8.97 5.58
C VAL A 129 -0.15 -8.42 6.53
N LEU A 130 -0.02 -7.15 6.95
CA LEU A 130 -1.00 -6.49 7.81
C LEU A 130 -2.37 -6.37 7.13
N ILE A 131 -2.41 -6.01 5.85
CA ILE A 131 -3.65 -5.93 5.06
C ILE A 131 -4.34 -7.28 4.97
N ASN A 132 -3.59 -8.34 4.66
CA ASN A 132 -4.14 -9.70 4.58
C ASN A 132 -4.75 -10.17 5.90
N ALA A 133 -4.14 -9.77 7.03
CA ALA A 133 -4.66 -10.09 8.34
C ALA A 133 -5.94 -9.35 8.68
N MET A 134 -6.01 -8.05 8.35
CA MET A 134 -7.23 -7.25 8.49
C MET A 134 -8.37 -7.86 7.69
N ALA A 135 -8.11 -8.25 6.44
CA ALA A 135 -9.11 -8.89 5.58
C ALA A 135 -9.57 -10.25 6.12
N SER A 136 -8.69 -11.00 6.80
CA SER A 136 -9.00 -12.31 7.38
C SER A 136 -9.66 -12.23 8.76
N GLY A 137 -9.75 -11.03 9.37
CA GLY A 137 -10.13 -10.87 10.78
C GLY A 137 -9.11 -11.50 11.75
N ALA A 138 -7.94 -11.90 11.25
CA ALA A 138 -6.90 -12.56 12.03
C ALA A 138 -6.22 -11.56 12.96
N SER A 139 -5.92 -12.00 14.18
CA SER A 139 -5.16 -11.19 15.10
C SER A 139 -3.69 -11.13 14.67
N ALA A 140 -3.01 -10.02 14.97
CA ALA A 140 -1.56 -9.90 14.78
C ALA A 140 -0.77 -10.99 15.51
N ALA A 141 -1.34 -11.62 16.56
CA ALA A 141 -0.75 -12.80 17.20
C ALA A 141 -0.78 -14.02 16.27
N ASP A 142 -1.89 -14.24 15.56
CA ASP A 142 -2.08 -15.36 14.62
C ASP A 142 -1.13 -15.27 13.41
N LEU A 143 -0.76 -14.04 13.00
CA LEU A 143 0.22 -13.83 11.92
C LEU A 143 1.68 -13.98 12.36
N GLN A 144 1.96 -13.67 13.64
CA GLN A 144 3.30 -13.78 14.20
C GLN A 144 3.65 -15.24 14.54
N GLU A 145 2.65 -16.10 14.69
CA GLU A 145 2.84 -17.52 15.02
C GLU A 145 3.61 -18.30 13.93
N PRO A 146 3.25 -18.21 12.64
CA PRO A 146 4.02 -18.83 11.56
C PRO A 146 5.45 -18.29 11.48
N SER A 147 5.63 -16.97 11.61
CA SER A 147 6.96 -16.35 11.52
C SER A 147 7.84 -16.70 12.73
N ARG A 148 7.26 -16.79 13.93
CA ARG A 148 7.93 -17.27 15.15
C ARG A 148 8.27 -18.73 15.04
N ARG A 149 7.36 -19.56 14.53
CA ARG A 149 7.62 -20.98 14.28
C ARG A 149 8.75 -21.17 13.27
N GLN A 150 8.78 -20.40 12.19
CA GLN A 150 9.86 -20.45 11.21
C GLN A 150 11.19 -19.95 11.77
N ALA A 151 11.20 -18.87 12.56
CA ALA A 151 12.40 -18.40 13.22
C ALA A 151 12.91 -19.39 14.28
N PHE A 152 12.00 -20.02 15.03
CA PHE A 152 12.34 -21.07 16.00
C PHE A 152 12.92 -22.30 15.30
N LEU A 153 12.30 -22.79 14.22
CA LEU A 153 12.81 -23.92 13.45
C LEU A 153 14.15 -23.59 12.78
N GLY A 154 14.30 -22.38 12.22
CA GLY A 154 15.55 -21.92 11.63
C GLY A 154 16.67 -21.85 12.67
N ASN A 155 16.40 -21.27 13.84
CA ASN A 155 17.36 -21.24 14.94
C ASN A 155 17.67 -22.65 15.48
N ALA A 156 16.66 -23.50 15.67
CA ALA A 156 16.85 -24.87 16.15
C ALA A 156 17.70 -25.72 15.17
N ALA A 157 17.51 -25.53 13.86
CA ALA A 157 18.30 -26.18 12.82
C ALA A 157 19.77 -25.70 12.81
N ILE A 158 20.02 -24.42 13.15
CA ILE A 158 21.39 -23.89 13.26
C ILE A 158 22.12 -24.44 14.50
N TRP A 159 21.41 -24.65 15.61
CA TRP A 159 22.00 -25.11 16.88
C TRP A 159 21.96 -26.64 17.08
N GLY A 160 21.43 -27.41 16.13
CA GLY A 160 21.45 -28.88 16.15
C GLY A 160 20.61 -29.54 17.26
N VAL A 161 19.72 -28.79 17.91
CA VAL A 161 18.86 -29.34 18.96
C VAL A 161 17.61 -29.92 18.32
N GLN A 162 17.56 -31.26 18.18
CA GLN A 162 16.30 -31.96 18.00
C GLN A 162 15.66 -32.17 19.38
N ALA A 163 14.34 -31.95 19.46
CA ALA A 163 13.53 -32.21 20.64
C ALA A 163 13.54 -33.70 21.03
#